data_AF-A0A938F9Z0-F1
#
_entry.id   AF-A0A938F9Z0-F1
#
_cell.length_a   1.000
_cell.length_b   1.000
_cell.length_c   1.000
_cell.angle_alpha   90.00
_cell.angle_beta   90.00
_cell.angle_gamma   90.00
#
_symmetry.space_group_name_H-M   'P 1'
#
loop_
_entity.id
_entity.type
_entity.pdbx_description
1 polymer ?
#
loop_
_entity_poly.entity_id
_entity_poly.type
_entity_poly.pdbx_seq_one_letter_code
_entity_poly.pdbx_strand_id
1 'polypeptide(L)' 'MGDIRGLPTPLCPYCGSDLITITAKFDPDTYEISMYLLDNASCAECGALLTAPTPEDLPAA' A
#
# COMPACT_ATOMS: atom_id res chain seq x y z
N MET A 1 0.33 -1.24 17.50
CA MET A 1 -0.25 -0.40 16.43
C MET A 1 -1.49 -1.09 15.88
N GLY A 2 -2.53 -0.32 15.54
CA GLY A 2 -3.83 -0.84 15.12
C GLY A 2 -3.83 -1.40 13.70
N ASP A 3 -4.80 -2.26 13.40
CA ASP A 3 -5.07 -2.70 12.05
C ASP A 3 -6.11 -1.76 11.41
N ILE A 4 -5.77 -1.17 10.28
CA ILE A 4 -6.66 -0.30 9.48
C ILE A 4 -6.85 -0.88 8.08
N ARG A 5 -6.70 -2.20 7.99
CA ARG A 5 -7.01 -2.95 6.78
C ARG A 5 -8.50 -2.79 6.47
N GLY A 6 -8.83 -2.47 5.23
CA GLY A 6 -10.18 -2.16 4.78
C GLY A 6 -10.35 -0.73 4.26
N LEU A 7 -9.43 0.19 4.57
CA LEU A 7 -9.34 1.50 3.91
C LEU A 7 -8.10 1.52 3.00
N PRO A 8 -8.25 1.40 1.67
CA PRO A 8 -7.16 1.68 0.75
C PRO A 8 -6.77 3.15 0.91
N THR A 9 -5.55 3.40 1.35
CA THR A 9 -5.06 4.76 1.56
C THR A 9 -3.59 4.85 1.18
N PRO A 10 -3.20 5.86 0.38
CA PRO A 10 -1.79 6.11 0.07
C PRO A 10 -1.04 6.76 1.24
N LEU A 11 -1.76 7.26 2.25
CA LEU A 11 -1.20 7.93 3.43
C LEU A 11 -1.60 7.17 4.69
N CYS A 12 -0.64 6.95 5.59
CA CYS A 12 -0.96 6.35 6.88
C CYS A 12 -1.76 7.34 7.74
N PRO A 13 -3.01 7.06 8.13
CA PRO A 13 -3.81 7.98 8.95
C PRO A 13 -3.31 8.11 10.39
N TYR A 14 -2.40 7.23 10.84
CA TYR A 14 -1.81 7.29 12.19
C TYR A 14 -0.65 8.27 12.29
N CYS A 15 0.27 8.26 11.33
CA CYS A 15 1.48 9.09 11.37
C CYS A 15 1.57 10.12 10.23
N GLY A 16 0.71 10.01 9.22
CA GLY A 16 0.71 10.88 8.03
C GLY A 16 1.76 10.51 6.98
N SER A 17 2.54 9.46 7.19
CA SER A 17 3.59 9.02 6.27
C SER A 17 3.01 8.42 4.98
N ASP A 18 3.59 8.76 3.84
CA ASP A 18 3.28 8.22 2.51
C ASP A 18 4.07 6.94 2.16
N LEU A 19 4.99 6.53 3.04
CA LEU A 19 5.83 5.34 2.83
C LEU A 19 5.12 4.07 3.32
N ILE A 20 4.75 3.21 2.38
CA ILE A 20 4.08 1.93 2.63
C ILE A 20 4.96 0.78 2.14
N THR A 21 5.23 -0.16 3.04
CA THR A 21 5.85 -1.44 2.74
C THR A 21 4.79 -2.37 2.18
N ILE A 22 4.99 -2.84 0.95
CA ILE A 22 4.13 -3.83 0.29
C ILE A 22 4.97 -4.97 -0.27
N THR A 23 4.35 -6.12 -0.47
CA THR A 23 4.97 -7.20 -1.23
C THR A 23 4.52 -7.11 -2.67
N ALA A 24 5.45 -6.71 -3.55
CA ALA A 24 5.23 -6.59 -4.99
C ALA A 24 5.96 -7.69 -5.76
N LYS A 25 5.35 -8.14 -6.86
CA LYS A 25 5.96 -8.96 -7.89
C LYS A 25 6.35 -8.05 -9.04
N PHE A 26 7.63 -8.06 -9.37
CA PHE A 26 8.17 -7.34 -10.52
C PHE A 26 8.18 -8.23 -11.75
N ASP A 27 7.87 -7.65 -12.90
CA ASP A 27 8.01 -8.30 -14.18
C ASP A 27 9.50 -8.36 -14.56
N PRO A 28 10.06 -9.55 -14.87
CA PRO A 28 11.48 -9.67 -15.18
C PRO A 28 11.86 -9.08 -16.56
N ASP A 29 10.88 -8.88 -17.45
CA ASP A 29 11.13 -8.36 -18.79
C ASP A 29 11.02 -6.82 -18.82
N THR A 30 10.02 -6.23 -18.14
CA THR A 30 9.84 -4.76 -18.10
C THR A 30 10.46 -4.08 -16.89
N TYR A 31 10.84 -4.85 -15.85
CA TYR A 31 11.30 -4.34 -14.54
C TYR A 31 10.26 -3.48 -13.81
N GLU A 32 8.99 -3.52 -14.21
CA GLU A 32 7.90 -2.78 -13.57
C GLU A 32 7.15 -3.66 -12.56
N ILE A 33 6.37 -3.02 -11.68
CA ILE A 33 5.51 -3.74 -10.74
C ILE A 33 4.36 -4.37 -11.53
N SER A 34 4.37 -5.70 -11.64
CA SER A 34 3.33 -6.48 -12.32
C SER A 34 2.10 -6.66 -11.42
N MET A 35 2.33 -6.92 -10.13
CA MET A 35 1.26 -7.14 -9.15
C MET A 35 1.79 -6.81 -7.75
N TYR A 36 0.91 -6.46 -6.82
CA TYR A 36 1.26 -6.35 -5.40
C TYR A 36 0.12 -6.85 -4.51
N LEU A 37 0.48 -7.26 -3.30
CA LEU A 37 -0.45 -7.79 -2.31
C LEU A 37 -1.10 -6.65 -1.53
N LEU A 38 -2.43 -6.59 -1.55
CA LEU A 38 -3.22 -5.57 -0.83
C LEU A 38 -3.26 -5.81 0.68
N ASP A 39 -3.28 -7.07 1.11
CA ASP A 39 -3.47 -7.47 2.52
C ASP A 39 -2.18 -7.38 3.36
N ASN A 40 -1.02 -7.32 2.70
CA ASN A 40 0.29 -7.31 3.35
C ASN A 40 0.94 -5.91 3.33
N ALA A 41 0.13 -4.86 3.35
CA ALA A 41 0.64 -3.49 3.38
C ALA A 41 0.86 -3.01 4.82
N SER A 42 1.96 -2.32 5.07
CA SER A 42 2.25 -1.73 6.38
C SER A 42 2.97 -0.40 6.24
N CYS A 43 2.72 0.54 7.16
CA CYS A 43 3.44 1.81 7.17
C CYS A 43 4.92 1.55 7.50
N ALA A 44 5.82 2.04 6.65
CA ALA A 44 7.27 1.89 6.86
C ALA A 44 7.79 2.66 8.09
N GLU A 45 7.04 3.66 8.54
CA GLU A 45 7.44 4.56 9.63
C GLU A 45 6.90 4.10 10.99
N CYS A 46 5.58 3.87 11.10
CA CYS A 46 4.94 3.48 12.35
C CYS A 46 4.63 1.98 12.46
N GLY A 47 4.73 1.20 11.37
CA GLY A 47 4.41 -0.23 11.37
C GLY A 47 2.91 -0.55 11.48
N ALA A 48 2.02 0.42 11.31
CA ALA A 48 0.58 0.16 11.24
C ALA A 48 0.23 -0.71 10.03
N LEU A 49 -0.68 -1.68 10.19
CA LEU A 49 -1.14 -2.55 9.10
C LEU A 49 -2.20 -1.81 8.28
N LEU A 50 -1.95 -1.65 6.98
CA LEU A 50 -2.77 -0.89 6.05
C LEU A 50 -3.28 -1.83 4.93
N THR A 51 -4.20 -1.33 4.11
CA THR A 51 -4.48 -1.94 2.79
C THR A 51 -3.79 -1.10 1.72
N ALA A 52 -3.02 -1.75 0.83
CA ALA A 52 -2.33 -1.02 -0.24
C ALA A 52 -3.35 -0.31 -1.15
N PRO A 53 -3.08 0.94 -1.59
CA PRO A 53 -3.94 1.62 -2.55
C PRO A 53 -3.88 0.91 -3.91
N THR A 54 -5.02 0.76 -4.59
CA THR A 54 -5.06 0.39 -6.01
C THR A 54 -5.17 1.63 -6.89
N PRO A 55 -4.60 1.64 -8.12
CA PRO A 55 -4.85 2.72 -9.06
C PRO A 55 -6.35 2.86 -9.40
N GLU A 56 -7.13 1.79 -9.21
CA GLU A 56 -8.60 1.79 -9.31
C GLU A 56 -9.29 2.48 -8.11
N ASP A 57 -8.57 2.67 -7.00
CA ASP A 57 -9.06 3.36 -5.81
C ASP A 57 -8.88 4.88 -5.89
N LEU A 58 -8.11 5.37 -6.88
CA LEU A 58 -8.15 6.77 -7.25
C LEU A 58 -9.56 7.05 -7.79
N PRO A 59 -10.38 7.91 -7.16
CA PRO A 59 -11.61 8.36 -7.79
C PRO A 59 -11.20 8.97 -9.13
N ALA A 60 -11.71 8.40 -10.22
CA ALA A 60 -11.47 8.92 -11.56
C ALA A 60 -11.77 10.43 -11.55
N ALA A 61 -10.73 11.22 -11.81
CA ALA A 61 -10.80 12.67 -11.89
C ALA A 61 -11.72 13.13 -13.04
#